data_AF-A0A2C1YXB0-F1
#
_entry.id   AF-A0A2C1YXB0-F1
#
_cell.length_a   1.000
_cell.length_b   1.000
_cell.length_c   1.000
_cell.angle_alpha   90.00
_cell.angle_beta   90.00
_cell.angle_gamma   90.00
#
_symmetry.space_group_name_H-M   'P 1'
#
loop_
_entity.id
_entity.type
_entity.pdbx_description
1 polymer ?
#
loop_
_entity_poly.entity_id
_entity_poly.type
_entity_poly.pdbx_seq_one_letter_code
_entity_poly.pdbx_strand_id
1 'polypeptide(L)'
;MVLASLLGTYLDLYFVGKDFYHFPLRPFQKIFTINLAFTLVVLPLMTLLILRCISPLTKWGKAGVILLVSLLMPVFERLAELLGLFTHSDDWNHLYTFFGYGIFLTIVVVFHEWMGNGIRE
;
A
#
# COMPACT_ATOMS: atom_id res chain seq x y z
N MET A 1 -9.79 -4.26 -5.26
CA MET A 1 -8.71 -5.26 -5.11
C MET A 1 -7.73 -5.20 -6.27
N VAL A 2 -8.16 -5.39 -7.53
CA VAL A 2 -7.27 -5.31 -8.71
C VAL A 2 -6.50 -3.99 -8.79
N LEU A 3 -7.17 -2.84 -8.61
CA LEU A 3 -6.52 -1.53 -8.62
C LEU A 3 -5.37 -1.43 -7.59
N ALA A 4 -5.63 -1.87 -6.35
CA ALA A 4 -4.65 -1.82 -5.27
C ALA A 4 -3.41 -2.67 -5.59
N SER A 5 -3.61 -3.87 -6.13
CA SER A 5 -2.51 -4.74 -6.58
C SER A 5 -1.71 -4.11 -7.71
N LEU A 6 -2.37 -3.59 -8.75
CA LEU A 6 -1.67 -2.96 -9.87
C LEU A 6 -0.89 -1.73 -9.41
N LEU A 7 -1.55 -0.83 -8.68
CA LEU A 7 -0.95 0.42 -8.23
C LEU A 7 0.24 0.16 -7.29
N GLY A 8 0.09 -0.75 -6.32
CA GLY A 8 1.20 -1.17 -5.46
C GLY A 8 2.34 -1.85 -6.22
N THR A 9 2.01 -2.73 -7.18
CA THR A 9 3.02 -3.42 -8.00
C THR A 9 3.85 -2.43 -8.82
N TYR A 10 3.21 -1.46 -9.48
CA TYR A 10 3.94 -0.46 -10.28
C TYR A 10 4.75 0.51 -9.42
N LEU A 11 4.27 0.87 -8.23
CA LEU A 11 5.05 1.66 -7.29
C LEU A 11 6.29 0.89 -6.80
N ASP A 12 6.13 -0.38 -6.42
CA ASP A 12 7.26 -1.24 -6.05
C ASP A 12 8.25 -1.38 -7.20
N LEU A 13 7.79 -1.61 -8.43
CA LEU A 13 8.68 -1.68 -9.60
C LEU A 13 9.47 -0.38 -9.80
N TYR A 14 8.81 0.78 -9.61
CA TYR A 14 9.45 2.08 -9.76
C TYR A 14 10.50 2.33 -8.68
N PHE A 15 10.15 2.17 -7.41
CA PHE A 15 11.07 2.48 -6.30
C PHE A 15 12.19 1.46 -6.16
N VAL A 16 11.91 0.17 -6.35
CA VAL A 16 12.95 -0.86 -6.39
C VAL A 16 13.87 -0.66 -7.60
N GLY A 17 13.33 -0.28 -8.76
CA GLY A 17 14.13 0.05 -9.95
C GLY A 17 14.98 1.32 -9.83
N LYS A 18 14.73 2.13 -8.79
CA LYS A 18 15.50 3.32 -8.41
C LYS A 18 16.41 3.07 -7.21
N ASP A 19 16.53 1.84 -6.75
CA ASP A 19 17.33 1.41 -5.60
C ASP A 19 16.95 2.12 -4.28
N PHE A 20 15.70 2.58 -4.13
CA PHE A 20 15.23 3.17 -2.87
C PHE A 20 15.02 2.12 -1.76
N TYR A 21 14.65 0.90 -2.16
CA TYR A 21 14.62 -0.26 -1.28
C TYR A 21 14.69 -1.54 -2.09
N HIS A 22 14.97 -2.64 -1.42
CA HIS A 22 14.93 -3.98 -1.99
C HIS A 22 14.27 -4.96 -1.02
N PHE A 23 13.77 -6.09 -1.53
CA PHE A 23 13.15 -7.14 -0.73
C PHE A 23 14.08 -8.37 -0.63
N PRO A 24 14.84 -8.55 0.47
CA PRO A 24 15.76 -9.68 0.63
C PRO A 24 15.06 -11.03 0.70
N LEU A 25 13.81 -11.05 1.20
CA LEU A 25 12.97 -12.25 1.32
C LEU A 25 11.75 -12.08 0.40
N ARG A 26 11.78 -12.70 -0.77
CA ARG A 26 10.69 -12.62 -1.76
C ARG A 26 10.55 -13.90 -2.59
N PRO A 27 9.35 -14.24 -3.08
CA PRO A 27 9.17 -15.34 -4.02
C PRO A 27 9.92 -15.10 -5.33
N PHE A 28 10.46 -16.18 -5.94
CA PHE A 28 11.07 -16.13 -7.29
C PHE A 28 12.14 -15.04 -7.48
N GLN A 29 13.06 -14.91 -6.52
CA GLN A 29 14.08 -13.83 -6.46
C GLN A 29 14.94 -13.66 -7.72
N LYS A 30 15.14 -14.76 -8.47
CA LYS A 30 15.92 -14.78 -9.72
C LYS A 30 15.20 -14.11 -10.89
N ILE A 31 13.89 -13.92 -10.78
CA ILE A 31 13.03 -13.42 -11.87
C ILE A 31 12.47 -12.05 -11.50
N PHE A 32 12.00 -11.88 -10.27
CA PHE A 32 11.39 -10.64 -9.82
C PHE A 32 12.27 -9.92 -8.81
N THR A 33 12.31 -8.59 -8.92
CA THR A 33 12.98 -7.68 -7.98
C THR A 33 12.06 -7.27 -6.82
N ILE A 34 10.75 -7.32 -7.04
CA ILE A 34 9.71 -6.96 -6.07
C ILE A 34 9.14 -8.19 -5.36
N ASN A 35 8.44 -7.99 -4.24
CA ASN A 35 7.75 -9.07 -3.53
C ASN A 35 6.31 -9.26 -4.01
N LEU A 36 6.12 -10.19 -4.97
CA LEU A 36 4.80 -10.48 -5.54
C LEU A 36 3.78 -11.00 -4.51
N ALA A 37 4.21 -11.71 -3.47
CA ALA A 37 3.28 -12.14 -2.41
C ALA A 37 2.72 -10.94 -1.66
N PHE A 38 3.55 -9.92 -1.41
CA PHE A 38 3.09 -8.68 -0.80
C PHE A 38 2.09 -7.95 -1.71
N THR A 39 2.44 -7.69 -2.97
CA THR A 39 1.60 -6.85 -3.86
C THR A 39 0.33 -7.54 -4.36
N LEU A 40 0.36 -8.87 -4.56
CA LEU A 40 -0.77 -9.63 -5.12
C LEU A 40 -1.64 -10.31 -4.07
N VAL A 41 -1.17 -10.45 -2.83
CA VAL A 41 -1.92 -11.13 -1.75
C VAL A 41 -2.12 -10.21 -0.56
N VAL A 42 -1.03 -9.79 0.09
CA VAL A 42 -1.11 -9.03 1.36
C VAL A 42 -1.81 -7.68 1.14
N LEU A 43 -1.30 -6.88 0.20
CA LEU A 43 -1.80 -5.54 -0.08
C LEU A 43 -3.29 -5.51 -0.48
N PRO A 44 -3.78 -6.32 -1.43
CA PRO A 44 -5.19 -6.31 -1.79
C PRO A 44 -6.10 -6.85 -0.68
N LEU A 45 -5.65 -7.81 0.13
CA LEU A 45 -6.42 -8.29 1.28
C LEU A 45 -6.53 -7.24 2.38
N MET A 46 -5.42 -6.58 2.72
CA MET A 46 -5.42 -5.46 3.68
C MET A 46 -6.31 -4.31 3.19
N THR A 47 -6.22 -4.00 1.90
CA THR A 47 -7.08 -3.00 1.26
C THR A 47 -8.56 -3.38 1.35
N LEU A 48 -8.91 -4.63 1.05
CA LEU A 48 -10.28 -5.13 1.18
C LEU A 48 -10.80 -4.97 2.61
N LEU A 49 -9.98 -5.34 3.59
CA LEU A 49 -10.31 -5.22 5.00
C LEU A 49 -10.55 -3.75 5.39
N ILE A 50 -9.65 -2.84 5.00
CA ILE A 50 -9.81 -1.40 5.25
C ILE A 50 -11.12 -0.90 4.63
N LEU A 51 -11.35 -1.17 3.34
CA LEU A 51 -12.57 -0.75 2.62
C LEU A 51 -13.83 -1.25 3.32
N ARG A 52 -13.84 -2.51 3.78
CA ARG A 52 -14.97 -3.07 4.51
C ARG A 52 -15.22 -2.34 5.82
N CYS A 53 -14.16 -2.09 6.59
CA CYS A 53 -14.23 -1.38 7.87
C CYS A 53 -14.70 0.08 7.74
N ILE A 54 -14.27 0.78 6.69
CA ILE A 54 -14.59 2.20 6.51
C ILE A 54 -15.86 2.45 5.69
N SER A 55 -16.40 1.43 5.00
CA SER A 55 -17.60 1.59 4.17
C SER A 55 -18.82 2.20 4.89
N PRO A 56 -19.13 1.90 6.17
CA PRO A 56 -20.27 2.51 6.86
C PRO A 56 -19.97 3.93 7.39
N LEU A 57 -18.73 4.41 7.31
CA LEU A 57 -18.33 5.69 7.88
C LEU A 57 -18.74 6.88 6.99
N THR A 58 -18.88 8.05 7.63
CA THR A 58 -19.04 9.33 6.92
C THR A 58 -17.77 9.69 6.15
N LYS A 59 -17.84 10.66 5.23
CA LYS A 59 -16.66 11.15 4.49
C LYS A 59 -15.53 11.58 5.42
N TRP A 60 -15.86 12.27 6.51
CA TRP A 60 -14.88 12.67 7.54
C TRP A 60 -14.34 11.48 8.33
N GLY A 61 -15.18 10.49 8.65
CA GLY A 61 -14.73 9.25 9.29
C GLY A 61 -13.74 8.47 8.40
N LYS A 62 -14.02 8.37 7.10
CA LYS A 62 -13.12 7.75 6.12
C LYS A 62 -11.79 8.50 6.04
N ALA A 63 -11.81 9.82 5.95
CA ALA A 63 -10.60 10.65 5.94
C ALA A 63 -9.77 10.45 7.23
N GLY A 64 -10.43 10.40 8.40
CA GLY A 64 -9.78 10.12 9.66
C GLY A 64 -9.10 8.75 9.71
N VAL A 65 -9.75 7.69 9.21
CA VAL A 65 -9.15 6.36 9.13
C VAL A 65 -7.98 6.32 8.13
N ILE A 66 -8.12 6.95 6.96
CA ILE A 66 -7.01 7.05 5.99
C ILE A 66 -5.81 7.72 6.65
N LEU A 67 -6.01 8.86 7.32
CA LEU A 67 -4.94 9.57 8.02
C LEU A 67 -4.30 8.70 9.11
N LEU A 68 -5.11 8.03 9.94
CA LEU A 68 -4.63 7.16 11.02
C LEU A 68 -3.81 6.00 10.48
N VAL A 69 -4.32 5.27 9.47
CA VAL A 69 -3.59 4.15 8.86
C VAL A 69 -2.29 4.65 8.25
N SER A 70 -2.32 5.78 7.53
CA SER A 70 -1.13 6.36 6.93
C SER A 70 -0.08 6.72 7.98
N LEU A 71 -0.48 7.26 9.14
CA LEU A 71 0.43 7.57 10.26
C LEU A 71 1.07 6.31 10.86
N LEU A 72 0.36 5.18 10.87
CA LEU A 72 0.89 3.91 11.36
C LEU A 72 1.85 3.24 10.38
N MET A 73 1.76 3.56 9.09
CA MET A 73 2.54 2.86 8.07
C MET A 73 4.07 3.01 8.21
N PRO A 74 4.64 4.19 8.53
CA PRO A 74 6.07 4.30 8.83
C PRO A 74 6.53 3.42 10.00
N VAL A 75 5.63 3.15 10.97
CA VAL A 75 5.93 2.25 12.09
C VAL A 75 5.99 0.79 11.59
N PHE A 76 4.97 0.36 10.83
CA PHE A 76 4.97 -0.98 10.23
C PHE A 76 6.13 -1.19 9.26
N GLU A 77 6.50 -0.14 8.53
CA GLU A 77 7.65 -0.13 7.65
C GLU A 77 8.94 -0.41 8.43
N ARG A 78 9.22 0.34 9.49
CA ARG A 78 10.38 0.07 10.35
C ARG A 78 10.36 -1.32 10.97
N LEU A 79 9.20 -1.81 11.37
CA LEU A 79 9.07 -3.19 11.86
C LEU A 79 9.39 -4.23 10.78
N ALA A 80 8.91 -4.03 9.55
CA ALA A 80 9.18 -4.92 8.43
C ALA A 80 10.67 -4.92 8.04
N GLU A 81 11.33 -3.76 8.14
CA GLU A 81 12.78 -3.63 7.96
C GLU A 81 13.56 -4.40 9.04
N LEU A 82 13.18 -4.26 10.31
CA LEU A 82 13.79 -5.02 11.42
C LEU A 82 13.59 -6.53 11.29
N LEU A 83 12.48 -6.97 10.68
CA LEU A 83 12.20 -8.37 10.37
C LEU A 83 12.90 -8.85 9.09
N GLY A 84 13.65 -8.00 8.39
CA GLY A 84 14.38 -8.33 7.17
C GLY A 84 13.49 -8.54 5.93
N LEU A 85 12.24 -8.07 5.96
CA LEU A 85 11.30 -8.22 4.84
C LEU A 85 11.64 -7.32 3.66
N PHE A 86 12.17 -6.13 3.94
CA PHE A 86 12.82 -5.25 2.97
C PHE A 86 13.92 -4.43 3.65
N THR A 87 14.73 -3.75 2.87
CA THR A 87 15.81 -2.89 3.35
C THR A 87 15.82 -1.61 2.53
N HIS A 88 15.76 -0.45 3.20
CA HIS A 88 15.80 0.84 2.52
C HIS A 88 17.24 1.27 2.23
N SER A 89 17.40 2.12 1.22
CA SER A 89 18.63 2.89 1.04
C SER A 89 18.72 4.01 2.08
N ASP A 90 19.92 4.51 2.32
CA ASP A 90 20.17 5.62 3.26
C ASP A 90 19.45 6.92 2.84
N ASP A 91 19.12 7.05 1.55
CA ASP A 91 18.42 8.20 0.99
C ASP A 91 16.89 8.16 1.20
N TRP A 92 16.35 7.06 1.76
CA TRP A 92 14.91 6.94 1.98
C TRP A 92 14.43 7.78 3.16
N ASN A 93 13.40 8.60 2.92
CA ASN A 93 12.72 9.33 3.97
C ASN A 93 11.39 8.65 4.33
N HIS A 94 11.24 8.22 5.57
CA HIS A 94 10.02 7.58 6.10
C HIS A 94 8.74 8.41 5.96
N LEU A 95 8.85 9.74 5.77
CA LEU A 95 7.69 10.57 5.43
C LEU A 95 7.08 10.18 4.09
N TYR A 96 7.87 9.64 3.16
CA TYR A 96 7.36 9.12 1.88
C TYR A 96 6.38 7.97 2.10
N THR A 97 6.58 7.15 3.11
CA THR A 97 5.64 6.08 3.47
C THR A 97 4.34 6.64 4.00
N PHE A 98 4.38 7.67 4.86
CA PHE A 98 3.16 8.33 5.32
C PHE A 98 2.35 8.91 4.15
N PHE A 99 2.96 9.74 3.30
CA PHE A 99 2.26 10.36 2.17
C PHE A 99 1.86 9.34 1.10
N GLY A 100 2.73 8.37 0.83
CA GLY A 100 2.50 7.31 -0.16
C GLY A 100 1.26 6.49 0.17
N TYR A 101 1.12 6.03 1.42
CA TYR A 101 -0.07 5.29 1.84
C TYR A 101 -1.32 6.18 1.93
N GLY A 102 -1.18 7.45 2.29
CA GLY A 102 -2.30 8.40 2.28
C GLY A 102 -2.88 8.60 0.87
N ILE A 103 -2.00 8.84 -0.10
CA ILE A 103 -2.38 8.98 -1.51
C ILE A 103 -2.94 7.66 -2.04
N PHE A 104 -2.25 6.54 -1.81
CA PHE A 104 -2.67 5.19 -2.21
C PHE A 104 -4.10 4.88 -1.74
N LEU A 105 -4.35 5.02 -0.43
CA LEU A 105 -5.64 4.70 0.16
C LEU A 105 -6.73 5.66 -0.35
N THR A 106 -6.41 6.95 -0.50
CA THR A 106 -7.36 7.93 -1.07
C THR A 106 -7.79 7.53 -2.48
N ILE A 107 -6.84 7.22 -3.37
CA ILE A 107 -7.12 6.78 -4.74
C ILE A 107 -8.02 5.54 -4.73
N VAL A 108 -7.66 4.54 -3.91
CA VAL A 108 -8.41 3.28 -3.82
C VAL A 108 -9.83 3.49 -3.31
N VAL A 109 -10.02 4.30 -2.27
CA VAL A 109 -11.33 4.58 -1.68
C VAL A 109 -12.22 5.33 -2.67
N VAL A 110 -11.70 6.40 -3.28
CA VAL A 110 -12.43 7.19 -4.27
C VAL A 110 -12.85 6.33 -5.45
N PHE A 111 -11.94 5.50 -5.97
CA PHE A 111 -12.24 4.60 -7.08
C PHE A 111 -13.30 3.55 -6.70
N HIS A 112 -13.21 2.97 -5.50
CA HIS A 112 -14.18 1.99 -5.02
C HIS A 112 -15.58 2.59 -4.88
N GLU A 113 -15.70 3.81 -4.34
CA GLU A 113 -16.98 4.50 -4.23
C GLU A 113 -17.54 4.88 -5.59
N TRP A 114 -16.70 5.36 -6.50
CA TRP A 114 -17.10 5.67 -7.88
C TRP A 114 -17.69 4.44 -8.59
N MET A 115 -16.99 3.30 -8.53
CA MET A 115 -17.47 2.02 -9.07
C MET A 115 -18.78 1.56 -8.40
N GLY A 116 -18.91 1.74 -7.08
CA GLY A 116 -20.10 1.33 -6.33
C GLY A 116 -21.34 2.17 -6.66
N ASN A 117 -21.16 3.46 -6.94
CA ASN A 117 -22.25 4.36 -7.31
C ASN A 117 -22.69 4.14 -8.76
N GLY A 118 -21.75 3.92 -9.69
CA GLY A 118 -22.06 3.67 -11.11
C GLY A 118 -22.76 2.34 -11.40
N ILE A 119 -22.83 1.40 -10.44
CA ILE A 119 -23.60 0.15 -10.55
C ILE A 119 -25.06 0.34 -10.10
N ARG A 120 -25.36 1.43 -9.39
CA ARG A 120 -26.70 1.73 -8.84
C ARG A 120 -27.53 2.68 -9.69
N GLU A 121 -26.96 3.20 -10.78
CA GLU A 121 -27.64 3.98 -11.83
C GLU A 121 -27.94 3.08 -13.03
#